data_AF-A0A1R1MGF0-F1
#
_entry.id   AF-A0A1R1MGF0-F1
#
_cell.length_a   1.000
_cell.length_b   1.000
_cell.length_c   1.000
_cell.angle_alpha   90.00
_cell.angle_beta   90.00
_cell.angle_gamma   90.00
#
_symmetry.space_group_name_H-M   'P 1'
#
loop_
_entity.id
_entity.type
_entity.pdbx_description
1 polymer ?
#
loop_
_entity_poly.entity_id
_entity_poly.type
_entity_poly.pdbx_seq_one_letter_code
_entity_poly.pdbx_strand_id
1 'polypeptide(L)'
;MKKLAFLCALFLSGLSNAGTIYLDMDTNPTGQNLGNAPLITSEGTITFLGAVSRSTDVDFEALGATGNNLDIASFGSGASLRFNFDVTSFEFIFGGNSGQFDMVAKNIFNNTVDSFFQASTGSGEFAGPVTLSGVGIRSISWNDPAGGFAAIDNVTITAAQVSESTSIALLGLGLIGLYFGRRKDFT
;
A
#
# COMPACT_ATOMS: atom_id res chain seq x y z
N MET A 1 -8.32 -30.14 47.67
CA MET A 1 -8.80 -29.63 46.37
C MET A 1 -8.61 -28.11 46.33
N LYS A 2 -7.41 -27.64 45.99
CA LYS A 2 -7.12 -26.21 45.80
C LYS A 2 -6.03 -26.11 44.74
N LYS A 3 -6.23 -25.23 43.75
CA LYS A 3 -5.35 -24.80 42.63
C LYS A 3 -5.96 -25.12 41.25
N LEU A 4 -7.00 -24.38 40.87
CA LEU A 4 -7.35 -24.18 39.47
C LEU A 4 -8.07 -22.84 39.30
N ALA A 5 -7.38 -21.75 39.64
CA ALA A 5 -7.91 -20.40 39.46
C ALA A 5 -6.73 -19.43 39.27
N PHE A 6 -5.93 -19.63 38.23
CA PHE A 6 -4.93 -18.63 37.82
C PHE A 6 -4.44 -18.90 36.39
N LEU A 7 -5.33 -18.76 35.40
CA LEU A 7 -4.89 -18.68 33.99
C LEU A 7 -5.97 -18.00 33.13
N CYS A 8 -6.36 -16.78 33.50
CA CYS A 8 -7.27 -15.97 32.67
C CYS A 8 -6.94 -14.48 32.80
N ALA A 9 -5.66 -14.14 32.83
CA ALA A 9 -5.21 -12.76 32.94
C ALA A 9 -4.15 -12.46 31.87
N LEU A 10 -4.41 -11.37 31.15
CA LEU A 10 -3.57 -10.70 30.16
C LEU A 10 -3.48 -11.33 28.76
N PHE A 11 -4.57 -11.17 28.00
CA PHE A 11 -4.44 -10.71 26.62
C PHE A 11 -4.87 -9.24 26.59
N LEU A 12 -4.02 -8.33 27.09
CA LEU A 12 -4.18 -6.92 26.75
C LEU A 12 -3.82 -6.83 25.26
N SER A 13 -4.84 -6.70 24.42
CA SER A 13 -4.67 -6.45 23.00
C SER A 13 -3.97 -5.11 22.81
N GLY A 14 -2.71 -5.15 22.40
CA GLY A 14 -2.06 -3.99 21.79
C GLY A 14 -2.81 -3.69 20.48
N LEU A 15 -3.51 -2.56 20.44
CA LEU A 15 -3.90 -1.94 19.18
C LEU A 15 -2.60 -1.39 18.59
N SER A 16 -1.99 -2.10 17.64
CA SER A 16 -0.97 -1.50 16.78
C SER A 16 -1.66 -0.40 15.96
N ASN A 17 -1.04 0.77 15.87
CA ASN A 17 -1.58 1.84 15.04
C ASN A 17 -1.43 1.45 13.56
N ALA A 18 -2.34 1.90 12.69
CA ALA A 18 -2.19 1.65 11.26
C ALA A 18 -0.89 2.34 10.80
N GLY A 19 0.02 1.61 10.17
CA GLY A 19 1.26 2.18 9.65
C GLY A 19 0.95 3.13 8.49
N THR A 20 1.52 4.33 8.52
CA THR A 20 1.45 5.29 7.40
C THR A 20 2.79 5.33 6.71
N ILE A 21 2.80 5.14 5.39
CA ILE A 21 4.00 5.22 4.55
C ILE A 21 3.79 6.37 3.57
N TYR A 22 4.78 7.25 3.46
CA TYR A 22 4.77 8.38 2.54
C TYR A 22 5.78 8.15 1.41
N LEU A 23 5.34 8.34 0.17
CA LEU A 23 6.18 8.30 -1.02
C LEU A 23 6.07 9.61 -1.81
N ASP A 24 7.19 10.29 -2.03
CA ASP A 24 7.27 11.55 -2.81
C ASP A 24 8.35 11.52 -3.90
N MET A 25 9.03 10.39 -4.10
CA MET A 25 10.11 10.16 -5.09
C MET A 25 11.30 11.14 -5.08
N ASP A 26 11.30 12.14 -4.21
CA ASP A 26 12.30 13.20 -4.15
C ASP A 26 13.47 12.83 -3.24
N THR A 27 13.24 11.93 -2.28
CA THR A 27 14.27 11.44 -1.37
C THR A 27 14.35 9.92 -1.33
N ASN A 28 15.56 9.40 -1.04
CA ASN A 28 15.77 7.95 -0.95
C ASN A 28 14.82 7.25 0.05
N PRO A 29 14.60 7.77 1.29
CA PRO A 29 13.65 7.17 2.24
C PRO A 29 12.19 7.13 1.75
N THR A 30 11.80 8.05 0.88
CA THR A 30 10.44 8.23 0.38
C THR A 30 10.27 7.68 -1.05
N GLY A 31 11.23 6.88 -1.53
CA GLY A 31 11.05 6.10 -2.76
C GLY A 31 11.78 6.62 -4.00
N GLN A 32 12.69 7.58 -3.91
CA GLN A 32 13.49 8.04 -5.08
C GLN A 32 14.14 6.89 -5.87
N ASN A 33 14.51 5.79 -5.20
CA ASN A 33 15.12 4.63 -5.83
C ASN A 33 14.13 3.50 -6.18
N LEU A 34 12.82 3.73 -6.07
CA LEU A 34 11.78 2.70 -6.23
C LEU A 34 11.72 2.14 -7.66
N GLY A 35 12.20 2.91 -8.65
CA GLY A 35 12.37 2.44 -10.03
C GLY A 35 13.50 1.41 -10.23
N ASN A 36 14.44 1.29 -9.28
CA ASN A 36 15.57 0.37 -9.38
C ASN A 36 15.57 -0.73 -8.31
N ALA A 37 14.99 -0.46 -7.14
CA ALA A 37 14.97 -1.40 -6.02
C ALA A 37 13.68 -1.27 -5.19
N PRO A 38 13.21 -2.36 -4.57
CA PRO A 38 12.08 -2.29 -3.65
C PRO A 38 12.35 -1.38 -2.45
N LEU A 39 11.32 -0.68 -1.96
CA LEU A 39 11.36 0.03 -0.69
C LEU A 39 10.95 -0.91 0.44
N ILE A 40 11.77 -0.97 1.49
CA ILE A 40 11.52 -1.77 2.69
C ILE A 40 11.08 -0.83 3.82
N THR A 41 9.92 -1.11 4.41
CA THR A 41 9.31 -0.35 5.50
C THR A 41 9.06 -1.27 6.71
N SER A 42 8.54 -0.72 7.80
CA SER A 42 8.07 -1.52 8.95
C SER A 42 6.91 -2.44 8.60
N GLU A 43 6.07 -2.04 7.64
CA GLU A 43 4.87 -2.79 7.24
C GLU A 43 5.19 -3.89 6.23
N GLY A 44 6.26 -3.71 5.44
CA GLY A 44 6.72 -4.70 4.49
C GLY A 44 7.52 -4.11 3.33
N THR A 45 7.29 -4.61 2.13
CA THR A 45 8.02 -4.25 0.92
C THR A 45 7.08 -3.70 -0.14
N ILE A 46 7.48 -2.60 -0.74
CA ILE A 46 6.81 -1.95 -1.87
C ILE A 46 7.69 -2.14 -3.10
N THR A 47 7.13 -2.66 -4.18
CA THR A 47 7.81 -2.76 -5.48
C THR A 47 7.07 -1.94 -6.52
N PHE A 48 7.80 -1.22 -7.36
CA PHE A 48 7.25 -0.44 -8.46
C PHE A 48 7.65 -1.04 -9.81
N LEU A 49 6.71 -1.04 -10.73
CA LEU A 49 6.94 -1.27 -12.15
C LEU A 49 6.40 -0.05 -12.90
N GLY A 50 7.29 0.67 -13.59
CA GLY A 50 6.99 1.91 -14.28
C GLY A 50 8.29 2.71 -14.48
N ALA A 51 8.18 4.03 -14.55
CA ALA A 51 9.33 4.93 -14.57
C ALA A 51 9.24 5.93 -13.41
N VAL A 52 10.39 6.29 -12.86
CA VAL A 52 10.50 7.51 -12.05
C VAL A 52 10.85 8.61 -13.04
N SER A 53 9.93 9.54 -13.24
CA SER A 53 10.07 10.64 -14.19
C SER A 53 9.92 11.99 -13.47
N ARG A 54 9.96 13.09 -14.21
CA ARG A 54 9.69 14.42 -13.69
C ARG A 54 8.67 15.09 -14.58
N SER A 55 7.58 15.53 -13.98
CA SER A 55 6.60 16.39 -14.64
C SER A 55 7.07 17.84 -14.61
N THR A 56 6.64 18.61 -15.61
CA THR A 56 6.76 20.07 -15.61
C THR A 56 5.40 20.73 -15.73
N ASP A 57 4.34 19.98 -15.41
CA ASP A 57 2.98 20.49 -15.48
C ASP A 57 2.67 21.39 -14.28
N VAL A 58 2.18 22.58 -14.59
CA VAL A 58 1.94 23.64 -13.60
C VAL A 58 0.79 23.34 -12.65
N ASP A 59 -0.23 22.59 -13.09
CA ASP A 59 -1.37 22.24 -12.25
C ASP A 59 -0.98 21.13 -11.28
N PHE A 60 -0.15 20.18 -11.74
CA PHE A 60 0.42 19.14 -10.90
C PHE A 60 1.41 19.71 -9.86
N GLU A 61 2.32 20.60 -10.29
CA GLU A 61 3.24 21.29 -9.39
C GLU A 61 2.51 22.19 -8.38
N ALA A 62 1.43 22.86 -8.78
CA ALA A 62 0.64 23.72 -7.89
C ALA A 62 -0.03 22.96 -6.73
N LEU A 63 -0.23 21.64 -6.89
CA LEU A 63 -0.73 20.74 -5.86
C LEU A 63 0.39 20.19 -4.95
N GLY A 64 1.64 20.58 -5.21
CA GLY A 64 2.81 20.15 -4.46
C GLY A 64 3.49 18.90 -5.00
N ALA A 65 3.05 18.35 -6.14
CA ALA A 65 3.72 17.24 -6.83
C ALA A 65 4.94 17.77 -7.61
N THR A 66 5.93 18.24 -6.88
CA THR A 66 7.16 18.82 -7.43
C THR A 66 8.27 17.80 -7.45
N GLY A 67 9.14 17.84 -8.46
CA GLY A 67 10.33 16.99 -8.48
C GLY A 67 10.10 15.69 -9.22
N ASN A 68 10.53 14.56 -8.65
CA ASN A 68 10.34 13.26 -9.28
C ASN A 68 8.94 12.71 -8.98
N ASN A 69 8.40 11.88 -9.87
CA ASN A 69 7.10 11.25 -9.68
C ASN A 69 7.11 9.82 -10.24
N LEU A 70 6.07 9.07 -9.90
CA LEU A 70 5.83 7.72 -10.42
C LEU A 70 4.99 7.82 -11.69
N ASP A 71 5.46 7.25 -12.79
CA ASP A 71 4.84 7.37 -14.10
C ASP A 71 4.88 6.05 -14.88
N ILE A 72 4.18 6.01 -16.01
CA ILE A 72 4.23 4.90 -16.95
C ILE A 72 5.54 4.95 -17.75
N ALA A 73 6.16 3.77 -17.97
CA ALA A 73 7.48 3.71 -18.58
C ALA A 73 7.48 3.98 -20.10
N SER A 74 6.34 3.74 -20.75
CA SER A 74 6.19 3.87 -22.20
C SER A 74 4.73 3.98 -22.63
N PHE A 75 4.49 4.54 -23.81
CA PHE A 75 3.15 4.61 -24.42
C PHE A 75 2.50 3.23 -24.54
N GLY A 76 1.23 3.12 -24.16
CA GLY A 76 0.47 1.86 -24.19
C GLY A 76 0.90 0.83 -23.13
N SER A 77 1.79 1.21 -22.20
CA SER A 77 2.10 0.42 -21.01
C SER A 77 1.30 0.92 -19.79
N GLY A 78 1.35 0.16 -18.70
CA GLY A 78 0.83 0.57 -17.40
C GLY A 78 1.92 0.59 -16.35
N ALA A 79 1.64 1.25 -15.24
CA ALA A 79 2.47 1.26 -14.06
C ALA A 79 1.77 0.54 -12.91
N SER A 80 2.55 0.02 -11.95
CA SER A 80 1.98 -0.63 -10.78
C SER A 80 2.87 -0.55 -9.57
N LEU A 81 2.23 -0.40 -8.40
CA LEU A 81 2.82 -0.65 -7.09
C LEU A 81 2.28 -1.97 -6.56
N ARG A 82 3.14 -2.78 -5.96
CA ARG A 82 2.75 -4.01 -5.25
C ARG A 82 3.23 -3.97 -3.82
N PHE A 83 2.40 -4.52 -2.94
CA PHE A 83 2.62 -4.58 -1.50
C PHE A 83 2.62 -6.04 -1.04
N ASN A 84 3.63 -6.45 -0.28
CA ASN A 84 3.61 -7.76 0.40
C ASN A 84 2.83 -7.71 1.74
N PHE A 85 2.24 -6.57 2.08
CA PHE A 85 1.36 -6.34 3.23
C PHE A 85 -0.02 -5.87 2.75
N ASP A 86 -1.00 -5.85 3.66
CA ASP A 86 -2.34 -5.36 3.37
C ASP A 86 -2.39 -3.84 3.48
N VAL A 87 -2.91 -3.18 2.45
CA VAL A 87 -3.19 -1.73 2.44
C VAL A 87 -4.70 -1.50 2.60
N THR A 88 -5.07 -0.47 3.35
CA THR A 88 -6.47 -0.05 3.55
C THR A 88 -6.85 1.18 2.74
N SER A 89 -5.90 2.11 2.56
CA SER A 89 -6.09 3.29 1.72
C SER A 89 -4.80 3.64 0.98
N PHE A 90 -4.97 4.18 -0.21
CA PHE A 90 -3.93 4.67 -1.08
C PHE A 90 -4.34 6.03 -1.61
N GLU A 91 -3.78 7.09 -1.03
CA GLU A 91 -3.98 8.46 -1.46
C GLU A 91 -2.82 8.90 -2.35
N PHE A 92 -3.09 9.65 -3.40
CA PHE A 92 -2.10 10.14 -4.36
C PHE A 92 -2.58 11.43 -4.98
N ILE A 93 -1.64 12.27 -5.39
CA ILE A 93 -1.93 13.37 -6.31
C ILE A 93 -1.72 12.84 -7.72
N PHE A 94 -2.69 13.06 -8.59
CA PHE A 94 -2.54 12.83 -10.02
C PHE A 94 -2.73 14.14 -10.78
N GLY A 95 -2.19 14.19 -11.99
CA GLY A 95 -2.55 15.24 -12.92
C GLY A 95 -1.50 15.45 -13.99
N GLY A 96 -1.71 16.56 -14.69
CA GLY A 96 -0.66 17.26 -15.38
C GLY A 96 -0.18 16.66 -16.69
N ASN A 97 -1.09 16.26 -17.57
CA ASN A 97 -0.87 16.15 -19.01
C ASN A 97 -2.17 15.79 -19.74
N SER A 98 -2.26 16.00 -21.05
CA SER A 98 -3.40 15.49 -21.83
C SER A 98 -3.33 13.96 -21.94
N GLY A 99 -4.29 13.27 -21.34
CA GLY A 99 -4.34 11.82 -21.33
C GLY A 99 -5.58 11.31 -20.63
N GLN A 100 -5.73 10.00 -20.58
CA GLN A 100 -6.73 9.31 -19.79
C GLN A 100 -6.04 8.71 -18.56
N PHE A 101 -6.72 8.73 -17.41
CA PHE A 101 -6.17 8.14 -16.20
C PHE A 101 -7.13 7.06 -15.69
N ASP A 102 -6.72 5.80 -15.78
CA ASP A 102 -7.48 4.67 -15.24
C ASP A 102 -6.60 3.95 -14.22
N MET A 103 -7.02 3.97 -12.95
CA MET A 103 -6.31 3.36 -11.83
C MET A 103 -7.23 2.41 -11.09
N VAL A 104 -6.69 1.25 -10.73
CA VAL A 104 -7.41 0.23 -9.97
C VAL A 104 -6.59 -0.23 -8.77
N ALA A 105 -7.27 -0.39 -7.64
CA ALA A 105 -6.76 -1.06 -6.46
C ALA A 105 -7.25 -2.51 -6.46
N LYS A 106 -6.33 -3.46 -6.26
CA LYS A 106 -6.64 -4.90 -6.28
C LYS A 106 -6.19 -5.59 -5.01
N ASN A 107 -6.92 -6.61 -4.60
CA ASN A 107 -6.55 -7.46 -3.47
C ASN A 107 -5.66 -8.64 -3.88
N ILE A 108 -5.36 -9.53 -2.92
CA ILE A 108 -4.50 -10.72 -3.14
C ILE A 108 -5.03 -11.69 -4.19
N PHE A 109 -6.35 -11.70 -4.42
CA PHE A 109 -7.02 -12.54 -5.42
C PHE A 109 -7.13 -11.85 -6.77
N ASN A 110 -6.47 -10.70 -6.94
CA ASN A 110 -6.52 -9.86 -8.15
C ASN A 110 -7.93 -9.33 -8.47
N ASN A 111 -8.83 -9.31 -7.48
CA ASN A 111 -10.13 -8.65 -7.61
C ASN A 111 -9.95 -7.15 -7.40
N THR A 112 -10.56 -6.33 -8.26
CA THR A 112 -10.65 -4.89 -8.05
C THR A 112 -11.50 -4.61 -6.82
N VAL A 113 -10.95 -3.87 -5.87
CA VAL A 113 -11.64 -3.43 -4.65
C VAL A 113 -12.04 -1.97 -4.72
N ASP A 114 -11.33 -1.17 -5.51
CA ASP A 114 -11.66 0.22 -5.81
C ASP A 114 -11.01 0.66 -7.13
N SER A 115 -11.48 1.75 -7.71
CA SER A 115 -10.95 2.29 -8.96
C SER A 115 -11.23 3.78 -9.10
N PHE A 116 -10.34 4.47 -9.78
CA PHE A 116 -10.50 5.86 -10.18
C PHE A 116 -10.33 5.99 -11.68
N PHE A 117 -11.18 6.82 -12.29
CA PHE A 117 -11.17 7.08 -13.72
C PHE A 117 -11.32 8.58 -14.00
N GLN A 118 -10.42 9.12 -14.80
CA GLN A 118 -10.50 10.46 -15.37
C GLN A 118 -10.32 10.37 -16.90
N ALA A 119 -11.33 10.84 -17.65
CA ALA A 119 -11.33 10.73 -19.11
C ALA A 119 -10.34 11.68 -19.80
N SER A 120 -10.00 12.79 -19.13
CA SER A 120 -9.03 13.77 -19.61
C SER A 120 -8.32 14.41 -18.43
N THR A 121 -6.99 14.44 -18.45
CA THR A 121 -6.15 15.18 -17.47
C THR A 121 -5.57 16.48 -18.06
N GLY A 122 -6.08 16.91 -19.22
CA GLY A 122 -5.61 18.11 -19.93
C GLY A 122 -6.14 19.45 -19.38
N SER A 123 -5.86 20.54 -20.08
CA SER A 123 -6.13 21.90 -19.60
C SER A 123 -7.59 22.15 -19.23
N GLY A 124 -7.83 22.55 -17.98
CA GLY A 124 -9.14 22.83 -17.41
C GLY A 124 -9.82 21.64 -16.76
N GLU A 125 -9.24 20.45 -16.88
CA GLU A 125 -9.69 19.26 -16.16
C GLU A 125 -9.11 19.20 -14.74
N PHE A 126 -9.76 18.41 -13.89
CA PHE A 126 -9.34 18.26 -12.51
C PHE A 126 -8.00 17.51 -12.41
N ALA A 127 -7.04 18.14 -11.76
CA ALA A 127 -5.88 17.53 -11.13
C ALA A 127 -6.04 17.67 -9.62
N GLY A 128 -5.62 16.67 -8.85
CA GLY A 128 -5.86 16.71 -7.41
C GLY A 128 -5.57 15.42 -6.65
N PRO A 129 -5.80 15.45 -5.34
CA PRO A 129 -5.72 14.26 -4.52
C PRO A 129 -6.89 13.32 -4.82
N VAL A 130 -6.59 12.03 -4.88
CA VAL A 130 -7.56 10.94 -4.97
C VAL A 130 -7.18 9.88 -3.95
N THR A 131 -8.19 9.27 -3.32
CA THR A 131 -7.99 8.16 -2.40
C THR A 131 -8.72 6.93 -2.92
N LEU A 132 -7.98 5.83 -3.10
CA LEU A 132 -8.56 4.50 -3.27
C LEU A 132 -8.59 3.79 -1.92
N SER A 133 -9.71 3.19 -1.57
CA SER A 133 -9.90 2.52 -0.28
C SER A 133 -10.48 1.13 -0.46
N GLY A 134 -9.95 0.16 0.26
CA GLY A 134 -10.40 -1.22 0.14
C GLY A 134 -9.75 -2.12 1.17
N VAL A 135 -10.43 -3.21 1.51
CA VAL A 135 -9.89 -4.19 2.45
C VAL A 135 -8.83 -5.04 1.75
N GLY A 136 -7.60 -5.00 2.26
CA GLY A 136 -6.53 -5.88 1.82
C GLY A 136 -6.03 -5.58 0.41
N ILE A 137 -5.87 -4.30 0.07
CA ILE A 137 -5.23 -3.88 -1.18
C ILE A 137 -3.79 -4.45 -1.19
N ARG A 138 -3.44 -5.11 -2.30
CA ARG A 138 -2.12 -5.72 -2.57
C ARG A 138 -1.41 -5.12 -3.77
N SER A 139 -2.14 -4.41 -4.62
CA SER A 139 -1.53 -3.66 -5.71
C SER A 139 -2.39 -2.49 -6.14
N ILE A 140 -1.73 -1.41 -6.55
CA ILE A 140 -2.30 -0.34 -7.36
C ILE A 140 -1.74 -0.49 -8.76
N SER A 141 -2.59 -0.45 -9.78
CA SER A 141 -2.14 -0.41 -11.17
C SER A 141 -2.88 0.67 -11.92
N TRP A 142 -2.17 1.41 -12.76
CA TRP A 142 -2.76 2.46 -13.57
C TRP A 142 -2.18 2.48 -14.98
N ASN A 143 -2.93 3.03 -15.91
CA ASN A 143 -2.51 3.23 -17.29
C ASN A 143 -3.11 4.52 -17.86
N ASP A 144 -2.52 4.95 -18.97
CA ASP A 144 -3.09 5.94 -19.86
C ASP A 144 -3.26 5.32 -21.25
N PRO A 145 -4.49 4.88 -21.60
CA PRO A 145 -4.76 4.31 -22.92
C PRO A 145 -4.64 5.33 -24.07
N ALA A 146 -4.78 6.62 -23.77
CA ALA A 146 -4.84 7.69 -24.76
C ALA A 146 -3.49 8.40 -24.95
N GLY A 147 -2.55 8.20 -24.03
CA GLY A 147 -1.26 8.86 -23.98
C GLY A 147 -0.17 7.99 -23.36
N GLY A 148 0.95 8.63 -23.05
CA GLY A 148 2.14 8.00 -22.49
C GLY A 148 2.53 8.60 -21.15
N PHE A 149 1.60 9.29 -20.47
CA PHE A 149 1.90 10.01 -19.25
C PHE A 149 0.74 9.93 -18.25
N ALA A 150 0.99 9.32 -17.10
CA ALA A 150 0.06 9.18 -16.01
C ALA A 150 0.83 9.27 -14.69
N ALA A 151 1.41 10.44 -14.44
CA ALA A 151 2.20 10.67 -13.26
C ALA A 151 1.33 10.74 -11.99
N ILE A 152 1.84 10.13 -10.92
CA ILE A 152 1.35 10.30 -9.56
C ILE A 152 2.48 10.65 -8.62
N ASP A 153 2.14 11.38 -7.57
CA ASP A 153 3.10 11.82 -6.56
C ASP A 153 2.44 12.02 -5.19
N ASN A 154 3.24 12.33 -4.16
CA ASN A 154 2.82 12.58 -2.79
C ASN A 154 1.86 11.49 -2.26
N VAL A 155 2.25 10.25 -2.48
CA VAL A 155 1.46 9.08 -2.16
C VAL A 155 1.48 8.83 -0.67
N THR A 156 0.30 8.72 -0.07
CA THR A 156 0.12 8.27 1.31
C THR A 156 -0.55 6.90 1.33
N ILE A 157 0.15 5.92 1.91
CA ILE A 157 -0.31 4.53 2.03
C ILE A 157 -0.63 4.26 3.49
N THR A 158 -1.86 3.83 3.76
CA THR A 158 -2.26 3.34 5.08
C THR A 158 -2.27 1.82 5.06
N ALA A 159 -1.42 1.19 5.87
CA ALA A 159 -1.39 -0.25 6.04
C ALA A 159 -2.53 -0.71 6.96
N ALA A 160 -3.05 -1.91 6.70
CA ALA A 160 -3.99 -2.56 7.59
C ALA A 160 -3.32 -2.87 8.94
N GLN A 161 -4.07 -2.69 10.02
CA GLN A 161 -3.60 -3.11 11.34
C GLN A 161 -3.48 -4.63 11.38
N VAL A 162 -2.24 -5.13 11.41
CA VAL A 162 -1.99 -6.51 11.78
C VAL A 162 -2.00 -6.57 13.31
N SER A 163 -3.05 -7.16 13.89
CA SER A 163 -3.11 -7.32 15.34
C SER A 163 -2.08 -8.35 15.80
N GLU A 164 -0.97 -7.89 16.37
CA GLU A 164 0.08 -8.73 16.98
C GLU A 164 -0.47 -9.71 18.03
N SER A 165 -1.63 -9.37 18.61
CA SER A 165 -2.38 -10.19 19.56
C SER A 165 -2.72 -11.58 19.00
N THR A 166 -2.98 -11.68 17.69
CA THR A 166 -3.36 -12.96 17.06
C THR A 166 -2.17 -13.91 16.92
N SER A 167 -0.99 -13.39 16.56
CA SER A 167 0.23 -14.18 16.43
C SER A 167 0.72 -14.68 17.79
N ILE A 168 0.68 -13.81 18.81
CA ILE A 168 1.03 -14.20 20.19
C ILE A 168 0.02 -15.20 20.76
N ALA A 169 -1.28 -15.00 20.51
CA ALA A 169 -2.31 -15.95 20.94
C ALA A 169 -2.12 -17.31 20.27
N LEU A 170 -1.83 -17.36 18.97
CA LEU A 170 -1.59 -18.61 18.24
C LEU A 170 -0.33 -19.32 18.74
N LEU A 171 0.76 -18.58 18.98
CA LEU A 171 1.98 -19.12 19.59
C LEU A 171 1.71 -19.67 21.00
N GLY A 172 0.97 -18.92 21.82
CA GLY A 172 0.56 -19.34 23.16
C GLY A 172 -0.29 -20.61 23.12
N LEU A 173 -1.27 -20.68 22.24
CA LEU A 173 -2.10 -21.87 22.03
C LEU A 173 -1.28 -23.06 21.53
N GLY A 174 -0.33 -22.83 20.61
CA GLY A 174 0.59 -23.86 20.13
C GLY A 174 1.46 -24.45 21.25
N LEU A 175 2.03 -23.59 22.11
CA LEU A 175 2.82 -24.01 23.26
C LEU A 175 1.98 -24.78 24.29
N ILE A 176 0.75 -24.34 24.55
CA ILE A 176 -0.20 -25.06 25.42
C ILE A 176 -0.53 -26.44 24.83
N GLY A 177 -0.79 -26.51 23.52
CA GLY A 177 -1.04 -27.78 22.81
C GLY A 177 0.13 -28.75 22.91
N LEU A 178 1.37 -28.28 22.74
CA LEU A 178 2.59 -29.07 22.90
C LEU A 178 2.77 -29.60 24.33
N TYR A 179 2.45 -28.78 25.34
CA TYR A 179 2.53 -29.18 26.74
C TYR A 179 1.54 -30.32 27.07
N PHE A 180 0.29 -30.22 26.61
CA PHE A 180 -0.70 -31.28 26.81
C PHE A 180 -0.42 -32.53 25.95
N GLY A 181 0.15 -32.37 24.76
CA GLY A 181 0.56 -33.49 23.90
C GLY A 181 1.61 -34.39 24.55
N ARG A 182 2.63 -33.81 25.21
CA ARG A 182 3.69 -34.57 25.90
C ARG A 182 3.24 -35.38 27.10
N ARG A 183 2.05 -35.12 27.65
CA ARG A 183 1.53 -35.84 28.83
C ARG A 183 0.83 -37.16 28.48
N LYS A 184 0.59 -37.46 27.21
CA LYS A 184 -0.08 -38.71 26.79
C LYS A 184 0.85 -39.93 26.75
N ASP A 185 2.17 -39.76 26.83
CA ASP A 185 3.12 -40.88 26.71
C ASP A 185 3.53 -41.50 28.07
N PHE A 186 2.85 -41.15 29.17
CA PHE A 186 3.16 -41.63 30.54
C PHE A 186 2.01 -42.40 31.21
N THR A 187 1.21 -43.15 30.44
CA THR A 187 0.26 -44.14 30.97
C THR A 187 0.36 -45.44 30.20
#